data_AF-A0A9D9PUS3-F1
#
_entry.id   AF-A0A9D9PUS3-F1
#
_cell.length_a   1.000
_cell.length_b   1.000
_cell.length_c   1.000
_cell.angle_alpha   90.00
_cell.angle_beta   90.00
_cell.angle_gamma   90.00
#
_symmetry.space_group_name_H-M   'P 1'
#
loop_
_entity.id
_entity.type
_entity.pdbx_description
1 polymer ?
#
loop_
_entity_poly.entity_id
_entity_poly.type
_entity_poly.pdbx_seq_one_letter_code
_entity_poly.pdbx_strand_id
1 'polypeptide(L)'
;TPRSLRNLVNIFTSKQDIIFKALAVDPNRARFCKKLESGLSQSINKQRPENLNGVADIWYAGYSGSRDTHYNQSRYHAVNLHAVFTKGTVEFRCFNSTLHAGKVKTYIQFCLAISHQAIMQKSSSAKVTVSDNEKYTFRCWLLRMGLIGDEFATARKFLLENLEGDIAWRHGESA
;
A
#
# COMPACT_ATOMS: atom_id res chain seq x y z
N THR A 1 7.48 10.78 8.94
CA THR A 1 7.51 12.24 8.68
C THR A 1 6.40 12.61 7.69
N PRO A 2 6.02 13.88 7.56
CA PRO A 2 4.99 14.30 6.60
C PRO A 2 5.30 13.89 5.15
N ARG A 3 6.57 14.05 4.74
CA ARG A 3 7.06 13.60 3.42
C ARG A 3 6.88 12.10 3.22
N SER A 4 7.27 11.27 4.20
CA SER A 4 7.16 9.81 4.07
C SER A 4 5.71 9.34 4.04
N LEU A 5 4.81 10.00 4.78
CA LEU A 5 3.37 9.69 4.73
C LEU A 5 2.76 10.06 3.38
N ARG A 6 3.14 11.21 2.80
CA ARG A 6 2.75 11.57 1.43
C ARG A 6 3.24 10.54 0.41
N ASN A 7 4.50 10.11 0.52
CA ASN A 7 5.05 9.07 -0.35
C ASN A 7 4.27 7.75 -0.20
N LEU A 8 3.95 7.34 1.04
CA LEU A 8 3.20 6.13 1.31
C LEU A 8 1.81 6.19 0.65
N VAL A 9 1.07 7.29 0.82
CA VAL A 9 -0.22 7.50 0.15
C VAL A 9 -0.07 7.34 -1.36
N ASN A 10 0.91 8.02 -1.97
CA ASN A 10 1.14 7.95 -3.40
C ASN A 10 1.52 6.55 -3.89
N ILE A 11 2.41 5.85 -3.19
CA ILE A 11 2.82 4.48 -3.51
C ILE A 11 1.60 3.55 -3.50
N PHE A 12 0.78 3.64 -2.46
CA PHE A 12 -0.41 2.79 -2.33
C PHE A 12 -1.46 3.15 -3.37
N THR A 13 -1.79 4.43 -3.57
CA THR A 13 -2.71 4.86 -4.63
C THR A 13 -2.26 4.39 -6.01
N SER A 14 -0.97 4.45 -6.30
CA SER A 14 -0.40 4.01 -7.58
C SER A 14 -0.52 2.50 -7.81
N LYS A 15 -0.57 1.68 -6.75
CA LYS A 15 -0.42 0.21 -6.87
C LYS A 15 -1.54 -0.59 -6.24
N GLN A 16 -2.53 0.06 -5.64
CA GLN A 16 -3.58 -0.59 -4.86
C GLN A 16 -4.33 -1.66 -5.65
N ASP A 17 -4.53 -1.50 -6.95
CA ASP A 17 -5.22 -2.51 -7.75
C ASP A 17 -4.43 -3.83 -7.80
N ILE A 18 -3.16 -3.75 -8.19
CA ILE A 18 -2.26 -4.91 -8.22
C ILE A 18 -2.02 -5.45 -6.80
N ILE A 19 -1.91 -4.59 -5.77
CA ILE A 19 -1.75 -5.02 -4.37
C ILE A 19 -2.99 -5.81 -3.90
N PHE A 20 -4.20 -5.34 -4.19
CA PHE A 20 -5.42 -6.02 -3.79
C PHE A 20 -5.56 -7.38 -4.50
N LYS A 21 -5.18 -7.46 -5.78
CA LYS A 21 -5.15 -8.72 -6.54
C LYS A 21 -4.09 -9.67 -5.97
N ALA A 22 -2.86 -9.19 -5.76
CA ALA A 22 -1.75 -9.96 -5.19
C ALA A 22 -2.08 -10.56 -3.83
N LEU A 23 -2.74 -9.79 -2.95
CA LEU A 23 -3.14 -10.24 -1.62
C LEU A 23 -4.44 -11.06 -1.62
N ALA A 24 -5.11 -11.20 -2.76
CA ALA A 24 -6.43 -11.82 -2.91
C ALA A 24 -7.41 -11.32 -1.83
N VAL A 25 -7.49 -10.00 -1.64
CA VAL A 25 -8.27 -9.38 -0.56
C VAL A 25 -9.73 -9.84 -0.64
N ASP A 26 -10.24 -10.45 0.43
CA ASP A 26 -11.62 -10.93 0.49
C ASP A 26 -12.61 -9.76 0.25
N PRO A 27 -13.51 -9.86 -0.74
CA PRO A 27 -14.53 -8.84 -1.01
C PRO A 27 -15.36 -8.46 0.23
N ASN A 28 -15.61 -9.39 1.16
CA ASN A 28 -16.32 -9.11 2.41
C ASN A 28 -15.58 -8.13 3.32
N ARG A 29 -14.27 -7.97 3.12
CA ARG A 29 -13.40 -7.04 3.86
C ARG A 29 -13.33 -5.66 3.21
N ALA A 30 -13.88 -5.47 2.01
CA ALA A 30 -13.83 -4.20 1.29
C ALA A 30 -14.35 -3.01 2.12
N ARG A 31 -15.34 -3.24 3.01
CA ARG A 31 -15.84 -2.21 3.94
C ARG A 31 -14.85 -1.81 5.04
N PHE A 32 -13.90 -2.67 5.38
CA PHE A 32 -12.94 -2.48 6.49
C PHE A 32 -11.53 -2.12 6.02
N CYS A 33 -11.24 -2.26 4.73
CA CYS A 33 -9.96 -1.92 4.11
C CYS A 33 -10.16 -1.31 2.71
N LYS A 34 -10.86 -0.17 2.65
CA LYS A 34 -11.13 0.53 1.38
C LYS A 34 -9.84 0.92 0.66
N LYS A 35 -9.90 0.96 -0.66
CA LYS A 35 -8.86 1.60 -1.48
C LYS A 35 -8.73 3.07 -1.10
N LEU A 36 -7.53 3.62 -1.22
CA LEU A 36 -7.31 5.05 -1.02
C LEU A 36 -7.99 5.81 -2.17
N GLU A 37 -8.83 6.77 -1.81
CA GLU A 37 -9.55 7.61 -2.76
C GLU A 37 -8.60 8.54 -3.51
N SER A 38 -8.91 8.81 -4.78
CA SER A 38 -8.11 9.70 -5.62
C SER A 38 -8.01 11.11 -5.04
N GLY A 39 -9.09 11.63 -4.44
CA GLY A 39 -9.15 12.93 -3.80
C GLY A 39 -8.15 13.12 -2.66
N LEU A 40 -7.86 12.05 -1.89
CA LEU A 40 -6.84 12.09 -0.84
C LEU A 40 -5.45 12.34 -1.43
N SER A 41 -5.07 11.54 -2.44
CA SER A 41 -3.77 11.66 -3.11
C SER A 41 -3.61 13.00 -3.83
N GLN A 42 -4.68 13.54 -4.40
CA GLN A 42 -4.67 14.87 -5.03
C GLN A 42 -4.44 15.96 -3.99
N SER A 43 -5.19 15.91 -2.88
CA SER A 43 -5.13 16.92 -1.82
C SER A 43 -3.76 16.95 -1.15
N ILE A 44 -3.19 15.78 -0.80
CA ILE A 44 -1.88 15.70 -0.15
C ILE A 44 -0.72 16.14 -1.07
N ASN A 45 -0.86 15.94 -2.38
CA ASN A 45 0.14 16.37 -3.37
C ASN A 45 0.04 17.85 -3.72
N LYS A 46 -1.18 18.41 -3.70
CA LYS A 46 -1.43 19.84 -3.89
C LYS A 46 -0.96 20.65 -2.69
N GLN A 47 -1.36 20.27 -1.49
CA GLN A 47 -1.08 21.03 -0.26
C GLN A 47 0.34 20.81 0.28
N ARG A 48 0.92 19.63 0.05
CA ARG A 48 2.29 19.27 0.49
C ARG A 48 2.56 19.63 1.97
N PRO A 49 1.80 19.05 2.91
CA PRO A 49 1.88 19.43 4.32
C PRO A 49 3.30 19.25 4.89
N GLU A 50 3.74 20.24 5.66
CA GLU A 50 5.10 20.30 6.25
C GLU A 50 5.17 19.68 7.65
N ASN A 51 4.02 19.42 8.28
CA ASN A 51 3.91 18.85 9.62
C ASN A 51 2.79 17.77 9.67
N LEU A 52 2.76 17.00 10.77
CA LEU A 52 1.80 15.90 10.91
C LEU A 52 0.35 16.38 11.05
N ASN A 53 0.12 17.57 11.62
CA ASN A 53 -1.21 18.16 11.73
C ASN A 53 -1.79 18.45 10.34
N GLY A 54 -1.01 19.01 9.41
CA GLY A 54 -1.46 19.19 8.03
C GLY A 54 -1.76 17.88 7.30
N VAL A 55 -1.02 16.80 7.58
CA VAL A 55 -1.37 15.47 7.05
C VAL A 55 -2.70 14.98 7.65
N ALA A 56 -2.90 15.20 8.95
CA ALA A 56 -4.14 14.84 9.64
C ALA A 56 -5.33 15.62 9.08
N ASP A 57 -5.20 16.94 8.89
CA ASP A 57 -6.25 17.80 8.33
C ASP A 57 -6.73 17.26 6.97
N ILE A 58 -5.80 16.86 6.12
CA ILE A 58 -6.09 16.26 4.81
C ILE A 58 -6.75 14.87 4.96
N TRP A 59 -6.26 14.03 5.86
CA TRP A 59 -6.83 12.70 6.11
C TRP A 59 -8.28 12.75 6.62
N TYR A 60 -8.60 13.74 7.46
CA TYR A 60 -9.92 13.89 8.07
C TYR A 60 -10.88 14.78 7.27
N ALA A 61 -10.46 15.41 6.16
CA ALA A 61 -11.25 16.40 5.43
C ALA A 61 -12.64 15.93 4.93
N GLY A 62 -12.87 14.62 4.84
CA GLY A 62 -14.17 14.02 4.45
C GLY A 62 -14.91 13.32 5.59
N TYR A 63 -14.47 13.47 6.85
CA TYR A 63 -15.02 12.77 7.99
C TYR A 63 -15.57 13.76 9.03
N SER A 64 -16.75 13.45 9.57
CA SER A 64 -17.34 14.19 10.67
C SER A 64 -16.90 13.65 12.03
N GLY A 65 -16.93 14.51 13.05
CA GLY A 65 -16.63 14.16 14.44
C GLY A 65 -15.18 14.36 14.87
N SER A 66 -14.89 14.10 16.14
CA SER A 66 -13.56 14.28 16.72
C SER A 66 -12.55 13.26 16.17
N ARG A 67 -11.30 13.71 16.01
CA ARG A 67 -10.14 12.87 15.68
C ARG A 67 -9.86 11.82 16.75
N ASP A 68 -10.27 12.08 17.99
CA ASP A 68 -10.02 11.22 19.15
C ASP A 68 -11.13 10.19 19.38
N THR A 69 -12.16 10.20 18.53
CA THR A 69 -13.25 9.23 18.62
C THR A 69 -12.72 7.81 18.40
N HIS A 70 -12.93 6.91 19.36
CA HIS A 70 -12.46 5.53 19.28
C HIS A 70 -12.90 4.82 17.98
N TYR A 71 -14.15 5.02 17.55
CA TYR A 71 -14.69 4.49 16.29
C TYR A 71 -14.76 5.57 15.19
N ASN A 72 -13.60 6.13 14.82
CA ASN A 72 -13.53 7.08 13.71
C ASN A 72 -13.67 6.36 12.35
N GLN A 73 -14.55 6.86 11.47
CA GLN A 73 -14.83 6.26 10.16
C GLN A 73 -13.65 6.32 9.18
N SER A 74 -12.68 7.22 9.41
CA SER A 74 -11.46 7.30 8.59
C SER A 74 -10.55 6.08 8.73
N ARG A 75 -10.79 5.20 9.72
CA ARG A 75 -9.95 4.03 9.98
C ARG A 75 -10.01 2.94 8.90
N TYR A 76 -11.04 2.95 8.05
CA TYR A 76 -11.40 1.82 7.19
C TYR A 76 -10.77 1.88 5.80
N HIS A 77 -9.46 2.10 5.73
CA HIS A 77 -8.65 2.10 4.50
C HIS A 77 -7.55 1.06 4.55
N ALA A 78 -7.13 0.55 3.40
CA ALA A 78 -6.06 -0.45 3.28
C ALA A 78 -4.75 0.03 3.92
N VAL A 79 -4.46 1.33 3.83
CA VAL A 79 -3.48 2.02 4.65
C VAL A 79 -4.22 3.03 5.51
N ASN A 80 -4.24 2.79 6.81
CA ASN A 80 -4.94 3.62 7.77
C ASN A 80 -3.95 4.60 8.44
N LEU A 81 -4.09 5.89 8.14
CA LEU A 81 -3.28 6.94 8.75
C LEU A 81 -3.85 7.47 10.07
N HIS A 82 -5.07 7.13 10.46
CA HIS A 82 -5.60 7.50 11.78
C HIS A 82 -4.73 6.95 12.92
N ALA A 83 -4.15 5.76 12.74
CA ALA A 83 -3.21 5.16 13.70
C ALA A 83 -1.94 6.00 13.88
N VAL A 84 -1.54 6.81 12.90
CA VAL A 84 -0.35 7.66 12.99
C VAL A 84 -0.59 8.75 14.04
N PHE A 85 -1.79 9.31 14.05
CA PHE A 85 -2.13 10.45 14.90
C PHE A 85 -2.53 10.05 16.33
N THR A 86 -2.98 8.80 16.51
CA THR A 86 -3.45 8.31 17.81
C THR A 86 -2.47 7.35 18.49
N LYS A 87 -1.66 6.61 17.72
CA LYS A 87 -0.76 5.56 18.21
C LYS A 87 0.69 5.73 17.77
N GLY A 88 0.98 6.67 16.88
CA GLY A 88 2.32 6.85 16.30
C GLY A 88 2.73 5.76 15.29
N THR A 89 1.79 4.97 14.77
CA THR A 89 2.08 3.86 13.84
C THR A 89 1.25 3.94 12.55
N VAL A 90 1.74 3.33 11.48
CA VAL A 90 0.94 3.10 10.26
C VAL A 90 0.29 1.73 10.37
N GLU A 91 -1.02 1.66 10.10
CA GLU A 91 -1.76 0.39 10.13
C GLU A 91 -2.13 -0.06 8.71
N PHE A 92 -1.69 -1.27 8.33
CA PHE A 92 -2.05 -1.90 7.05
C PHE A 92 -3.20 -2.89 7.28
N ARG A 93 -4.32 -2.68 6.58
CA ARG A 93 -5.59 -3.41 6.80
C ARG A 93 -5.96 -4.36 5.66
N CYS A 94 -5.19 -4.41 4.58
CA CYS A 94 -5.54 -5.21 3.39
C CYS A 94 -5.32 -6.73 3.54
N PHE A 95 -4.57 -7.21 4.54
CA PHE A 95 -4.22 -8.64 4.65
C PHE A 95 -5.34 -9.53 5.18
N ASN A 96 -5.56 -10.69 4.54
CA ASN A 96 -6.52 -11.68 5.01
C ASN A 96 -6.00 -12.41 6.26
N SER A 97 -6.90 -12.77 7.18
CA SER A 97 -6.55 -13.57 8.34
C SER A 97 -6.06 -14.95 7.91
N THR A 98 -4.94 -15.41 8.46
CA THR A 98 -4.35 -16.72 8.11
C THR A 98 -3.43 -17.22 9.21
N LEU A 99 -3.35 -18.54 9.37
CA LEU A 99 -2.38 -19.22 10.22
C LEU A 99 -1.16 -19.73 9.42
N HIS A 100 -1.13 -19.52 8.10
CA HIS A 100 -0.02 -19.96 7.26
C HIS A 100 1.22 -19.10 7.52
N ALA A 101 2.23 -19.64 8.22
CA ALA A 101 3.44 -18.92 8.62
C ALA A 101 4.13 -18.19 7.45
N GLY A 102 4.23 -18.83 6.28
CA GLY A 102 4.77 -18.20 5.08
C GLY A 102 4.02 -16.93 4.62
N LYS A 103 2.67 -16.92 4.68
CA LYS A 103 1.87 -15.73 4.34
C LYS A 103 2.02 -14.63 5.38
N VAL A 104 2.03 -14.99 6.67
CA VAL A 104 2.27 -14.03 7.77
C VAL A 104 3.64 -13.37 7.62
N LYS A 105 4.71 -14.15 7.37
CA LYS A 105 6.05 -13.63 7.10
C LYS A 105 6.04 -12.67 5.90
N THR A 106 5.41 -13.06 4.80
CA THR A 106 5.25 -12.21 3.61
C THR A 106 4.58 -10.88 3.93
N TYR A 107 3.50 -10.89 4.71
CA TYR A 107 2.78 -9.65 5.06
C TYR A 107 3.66 -8.70 5.87
N ILE A 108 4.41 -9.21 6.84
CA ILE A 108 5.35 -8.41 7.63
C ILE A 108 6.45 -7.83 6.74
N GLN A 109 7.10 -8.66 5.93
CA GLN A 109 8.15 -8.21 5.01
C GLN A 109 7.63 -7.16 4.01
N PHE A 110 6.41 -7.33 3.51
CA PHE A 110 5.80 -6.39 2.58
C PHE A 110 5.51 -5.02 3.22
N CYS A 111 4.96 -5.00 4.44
CA CYS A 111 4.77 -3.78 5.22
C CYS A 111 6.08 -3.04 5.46
N LEU A 112 7.13 -3.77 5.86
CA LEU A 112 8.45 -3.21 6.11
C LEU A 112 9.05 -2.61 4.84
N ALA A 113 8.97 -3.33 3.72
CA ALA A 113 9.52 -2.89 2.45
C ALA A 113 8.82 -1.65 1.88
N ILE A 114 7.48 -1.59 1.92
CA ILE A 114 6.73 -0.40 1.48
C ILE A 114 7.04 0.79 2.39
N SER A 115 7.09 0.58 3.70
CA SER A 115 7.39 1.64 4.67
C SER A 115 8.80 2.17 4.45
N HIS A 116 9.78 1.29 4.26
CA HIS A 116 11.15 1.65 3.90
C HIS A 116 11.20 2.45 2.59
N GLN A 117 10.52 1.98 1.54
CA GLN A 117 10.43 2.72 0.27
C GLN A 117 9.86 4.13 0.48
N ALA A 118 8.78 4.27 1.23
CA ALA A 118 8.15 5.57 1.50
C ALA A 118 9.06 6.53 2.27
N ILE A 119 9.86 6.02 3.21
CA ILE A 119 10.83 6.79 4.01
C ILE A 119 12.01 7.25 3.15
N MET A 120 12.57 6.34 2.35
CA MET A 120 13.81 6.58 1.60
C MET A 120 13.61 7.39 0.32
N GLN A 121 12.44 7.30 -0.31
CA GLN A 121 12.19 8.05 -1.53
C GLN A 121 12.06 9.56 -1.28
N LYS A 122 12.64 10.37 -2.18
CA LYS A 122 12.44 11.83 -2.17
C LYS A 122 11.00 12.20 -2.52
N SER A 123 10.42 11.47 -3.47
CA SER A 123 9.04 11.60 -3.92
C SER A 123 8.52 10.29 -4.53
N SER A 124 7.20 10.16 -4.60
CA SER A 124 6.52 9.03 -5.26
C SER A 124 5.34 9.57 -6.07
N SER A 125 5.06 8.96 -7.23
CA SER A 125 3.89 9.30 -8.05
C SER A 125 2.65 8.55 -7.58
N ALA A 126 1.50 9.21 -7.57
CA ALA A 126 0.19 8.61 -7.30
C ALA A 126 -0.49 8.06 -8.57
N LYS A 127 0.14 8.18 -9.75
CA LYS A 127 -0.41 7.67 -11.00
C LYS A 127 -0.67 6.16 -10.89
N VAL A 128 -1.91 5.76 -11.14
CA VAL A 128 -2.33 4.36 -11.12
C VAL A 128 -1.50 3.57 -12.13
N THR A 129 -0.96 2.44 -11.67
CA THR A 129 -0.17 1.53 -12.49
C THR A 129 -1.13 0.76 -13.38
N VAL A 130 -1.02 0.96 -14.69
CA VAL A 130 -1.68 0.15 -15.70
C VAL A 130 -0.64 -0.78 -16.29
N SER A 131 -0.95 -2.07 -16.38
CA SER A 131 -0.03 -3.08 -16.89
C SER A 131 -0.76 -4.13 -17.70
N ASP A 132 -0.14 -4.52 -18.81
CA ASP A 132 -0.46 -5.66 -19.65
C ASP A 132 0.13 -6.98 -19.14
N ASN A 133 1.10 -6.90 -18.22
CA ASN A 133 1.67 -8.04 -17.50
C ASN A 133 1.91 -7.67 -16.02
N GLU A 134 0.88 -7.91 -15.21
CA GLU A 134 0.89 -7.56 -13.79
C GLU A 134 1.95 -8.33 -13.00
N LYS A 135 2.15 -9.63 -13.30
CA LYS A 135 3.14 -10.46 -12.60
C LYS A 135 4.57 -9.94 -12.81
N TYR A 136 4.96 -9.67 -14.05
CA TYR A 136 6.25 -9.05 -14.36
C TYR A 136 6.40 -7.68 -13.68
N THR A 137 5.37 -6.83 -13.83
CA THR A 137 5.38 -5.45 -13.29
C THR A 137 5.53 -5.43 -11.77
N PHE A 138 4.79 -6.30 -11.09
CA PHE A 138 4.84 -6.39 -9.64
C PHE A 138 6.17 -6.97 -9.18
N ARG A 139 6.68 -8.02 -9.83
CA ARG A 139 8.02 -8.57 -9.56
C ARG A 139 9.09 -7.49 -9.63
N CYS A 140 9.14 -6.71 -10.72
CA CYS A 140 10.11 -5.61 -10.86
C CYS A 140 10.00 -4.59 -9.71
N TRP A 141 8.78 -4.30 -9.25
CA TRP A 141 8.59 -3.42 -8.11
C TRP A 141 9.05 -4.05 -6.79
N LEU A 142 8.77 -5.33 -6.53
CA LEU A 142 9.27 -6.05 -5.34
C LEU A 142 10.80 -6.02 -5.28
N LEU A 143 11.48 -6.26 -6.41
CA LEU A 143 12.94 -6.19 -6.49
C LEU A 143 13.46 -4.77 -6.21
N ARG A 144 12.80 -3.73 -6.76
CA ARG A 144 13.15 -2.33 -6.49
C ARG A 144 12.98 -1.94 -5.03
N MET A 145 12.07 -2.58 -4.31
CA MET A 145 11.89 -2.39 -2.86
C MET A 145 12.92 -3.16 -2.02
N GLY A 146 13.75 -4.00 -2.63
CA GLY A 146 14.80 -4.76 -1.95
C GLY A 146 14.43 -6.19 -1.56
N LEU A 147 13.30 -6.74 -2.03
CA LEU A 147 12.93 -8.14 -1.77
C LEU A 147 13.74 -9.10 -2.67
N ILE A 148 15.07 -9.13 -2.49
CA ILE A 148 16.04 -9.84 -3.34
C ILE A 148 16.71 -10.97 -2.54
N GLY A 149 17.01 -12.10 -3.19
CA GLY A 149 17.67 -13.24 -2.55
C GLY A 149 16.70 -14.23 -1.89
N ASP A 150 17.25 -15.24 -1.22
CA ASP A 150 16.52 -16.39 -0.70
C ASP A 150 15.62 -16.05 0.48
N GLU A 151 16.02 -15.07 1.30
CA GLU A 151 15.24 -14.60 2.45
C GLU A 151 13.81 -14.15 2.05
N PHE A 152 13.68 -13.56 0.86
CA PHE A 152 12.43 -13.03 0.32
C PHE A 152 11.80 -13.93 -0.76
N ALA A 153 12.33 -15.13 -1.01
CA ALA A 153 11.77 -16.05 -1.99
C ALA A 153 10.30 -16.40 -1.67
N THR A 154 9.99 -16.64 -0.39
CA THR A 154 8.62 -16.87 0.08
C THR A 154 7.72 -15.66 -0.14
N ALA A 155 8.21 -14.45 0.12
CA ALA A 155 7.45 -13.22 -0.10
C ALA A 155 7.13 -13.01 -1.58
N ARG A 156 8.13 -13.15 -2.46
CA ARG A 156 7.92 -13.06 -3.91
C ARG A 156 6.93 -14.10 -4.40
N LYS A 157 7.01 -15.35 -3.91
CA LYS A 157 6.04 -16.41 -4.27
C LYS A 157 4.60 -15.98 -3.94
N PHE A 158 4.32 -15.68 -2.67
CA PHE A 158 2.95 -15.37 -2.24
C PHE A 158 2.41 -14.04 -2.79
N LEU A 159 3.27 -13.07 -3.09
CA LEU A 159 2.86 -11.78 -3.67
C LEU A 159 2.63 -11.85 -5.19
N LEU A 160 3.11 -12.90 -5.86
CA LEU A 160 2.98 -13.05 -7.32
C LEU A 160 1.99 -14.15 -7.72
N GLU A 161 1.61 -15.05 -6.81
CA GLU A 161 0.79 -16.23 -7.12
C GLU A 161 -0.60 -15.88 -7.70
N ASN A 162 -1.19 -14.76 -7.28
CA ASN A 162 -2.52 -14.32 -7.71
C ASN A 162 -2.50 -13.35 -8.91
N LEU A 163 -1.32 -13.06 -9.47
CA LEU A 163 -1.18 -12.15 -10.60
C LEU A 163 -1.10 -12.90 -11.92
N GLU A 164 -1.56 -12.26 -12.99
CA GLU A 164 -1.56 -12.82 -14.34
C GLU A 164 -0.33 -12.37 -15.14
N GLY A 165 -0.02 -13.13 -16.19
CA GLY A 165 1.12 -12.89 -17.08
C GLY A 165 2.37 -13.67 -16.71
N ASP A 166 3.39 -13.46 -17.54
CA ASP A 166 4.71 -14.09 -17.42
C ASP A 166 5.57 -13.40 -16.36
N ILE A 167 6.40 -14.17 -15.66
CA ILE A 167 7.25 -13.66 -14.59
C ILE A 167 8.58 -13.09 -15.10
N ALA A 168 9.11 -13.62 -16.21
CA ALA A 168 10.44 -13.36 -16.72
C ALA A 168 10.45 -12.19 -17.72
N TRP A 169 9.45 -12.10 -18.58
CA TRP A 169 9.38 -11.19 -19.72
C TRP A 169 8.13 -10.30 -19.66
N ARG A 170 8.28 -9.03 -20.03
CA ARG A 170 7.17 -8.08 -20.04
C ARG A 170 6.16 -8.41 -21.13
N HIS A 171 6.67 -8.61 -22.34
CA HIS A 171 5.96 -9.16 -23.49
C HIS A 171 6.59 -10.54 -23.70
N GLY A 172 5.80 -11.59 -23.88
CA GLY A 172 6.33 -12.95 -24.06
C GLY A 172 7.37 -13.01 -25.17
N GLU A 173 8.21 -14.05 -25.19
CA GLU A 173 8.94 -14.38 -26.41
C GLU A 173 7.91 -14.48 -27.55
N SER A 174 8.18 -13.76 -28.63
CA SER A 174 7.28 -13.49 -29.76
C SER A 174 6.36 -14.66 -30.12
N ALA A 175 5.07 -14.38 -30.27
CA ALA A 175 4.20 -15.22 -31.10
C ALA A 175 4.59 -15.08 -32.58
#